data_AF-A0A5C1B3J5-F1
#
_entry.id   AF-A0A5C1B3J5-F1
#
_cell.length_a   1.000
_cell.length_b   1.000
_cell.length_c   1.000
_cell.angle_alpha   90.00
_cell.angle_beta   90.00
_cell.angle_gamma   90.00
#
_symmetry.space_group_name_H-M   'P 1'
#
loop_
_entity.id
_entity.type
_entity.pdbx_description
1 polymer ?
#
loop_
_entity_poly.entity_id
_entity_poly.type
_entity_poly.pdbx_seq_one_letter_code
_entity_poly.pdbx_strand_id
1 'polypeptide(L)'
;MLCIALAGSLLCLARDWVKSDEHAVIKLRAIVANLAPKKKALGRRTKERLEAFEDERLLRQLLTLPIHLLQEAKSAKQPRKRAMLAQSAIACELLIYAPLRVENLASLHIDRNLERDRERWLIRLPGSMVKNGEDQRFEIPAEAVGRLKAAMRLYTQSDGWLFPGRSGDAKRSGSLSGQIKHIVEQRLGVPFHAHLYRSIAVYLQVRANNAQGFERGRTLLGNRDANTIRRNYSYLADREHLRQAQEEITEQQLSAMRKRR
;
A
#
# COMPACT_ATOMS: atom_id res chain seq x y z
N MET A 1 -21.98 2.86 9.72
CA MET A 1 -22.73 1.60 9.51
C MET A 1 -24.19 1.70 9.95
N LEU A 2 -24.48 2.31 11.10
CA LEU A 2 -25.85 2.49 11.63
C LEU A 2 -26.84 3.14 10.63
N CYS A 3 -26.43 4.20 9.91
CA CYS A 3 -27.32 4.91 8.98
C CYS A 3 -27.73 4.07 7.75
N ILE A 4 -26.91 3.10 7.32
CA ILE A 4 -27.21 2.28 6.13
C ILE A 4 -28.21 1.18 6.48
N ALA A 5 -28.05 0.55 7.65
CA ALA A 5 -28.98 -0.46 8.14
C ALA A 5 -30.37 0.14 8.40
N LEU A 6 -30.42 1.34 8.97
CA LEU A 6 -31.67 2.09 9.15
C LEU A 6 -32.33 2.42 7.80
N ALA A 7 -31.56 2.95 6.85
CA ALA A 7 -32.08 3.30 5.52
C ALA A 7 -32.59 2.08 4.74
N GLY A 8 -31.91 0.93 4.84
CA GLY A 8 -32.37 -0.33 4.25
C GLY A 8 -33.65 -0.85 4.89
N SER A 9 -33.79 -0.71 6.21
CA SER A 9 -35.00 -1.11 6.95
C SER A 9 -36.20 -0.23 6.59
N LEU A 10 -35.98 1.08 6.46
CA LEU A 10 -37.01 2.03 6.01
C LEU A 10 -37.48 1.76 4.57
N LEU A 11 -36.57 1.35 3.67
CA LEU A 11 -36.93 0.93 2.32
C LEU A 11 -37.79 -0.34 2.32
N CYS A 12 -37.46 -1.33 3.16
CA CYS A 12 -38.27 -2.55 3.28
C CYS A 12 -39.65 -2.24 3.86
N LEU A 13 -39.75 -1.37 4.87
CA LEU A 13 -41.03 -0.92 5.42
C LEU A 13 -41.87 -0.19 4.37
N ALA A 14 -41.27 0.74 3.61
CA ALA A 14 -41.98 1.47 2.57
C ALA A 14 -42.53 0.55 1.46
N ARG A 15 -41.76 -0.46 1.05
CA ARG A 15 -42.14 -1.40 -0.02
C ARG A 15 -43.15 -2.45 0.47
N ASP A 16 -42.85 -3.12 1.57
CA ASP A 16 -43.52 -4.37 1.94
C ASP A 16 -44.71 -4.15 2.88
N TRP A 17 -44.64 -3.10 3.71
CA TRP A 17 -45.66 -2.83 4.74
C TRP A 17 -46.54 -1.65 4.40
N VAL A 18 -45.94 -0.51 4.06
CA VAL A 18 -46.67 0.71 3.67
C VAL A 18 -47.22 0.59 2.24
N LYS A 19 -46.64 -0.29 1.42
CA LYS A 19 -46.99 -0.50 0.01
C LYS A 19 -47.02 0.82 -0.77
N SER A 20 -46.01 1.66 -0.51
CA SER A 20 -45.83 2.93 -1.21
C SER A 20 -45.75 2.71 -2.72
N ASP A 21 -46.17 3.71 -3.49
CA ASP A 21 -46.17 3.63 -4.95
C ASP A 21 -44.75 3.38 -5.50
N GLU A 22 -44.72 2.79 -6.70
CA GLU A 22 -43.47 2.35 -7.32
C GLU A 22 -42.48 3.50 -7.54
N HIS A 23 -42.99 4.71 -7.80
CA HIS A 23 -42.16 5.89 -7.99
C HIS A 23 -41.47 6.33 -6.67
N ALA A 24 -42.19 6.27 -5.55
CA ALA A 24 -41.62 6.50 -4.21
C ALA A 24 -40.59 5.43 -3.82
N VAL A 25 -40.88 4.15 -4.10
CA VAL A 25 -39.94 3.05 -3.81
C VAL A 25 -38.65 3.18 -4.64
N ILE A 26 -38.74 3.59 -5.91
CA ILE A 26 -37.57 3.85 -6.77
C ILE A 26 -36.71 4.98 -6.20
N LYS A 27 -37.33 6.09 -5.77
CA LYS A 27 -36.62 7.22 -5.14
C LYS A 27 -35.92 6.79 -3.86
N LEU A 28 -36.59 6.07 -2.98
CA LEU A 28 -36.00 5.56 -1.74
C LEU A 28 -34.83 4.61 -2.04
N ARG A 29 -34.98 3.71 -3.02
CA ARG A 29 -33.92 2.79 -3.45
C ARG A 29 -32.69 3.56 -3.96
N ALA A 30 -32.88 4.65 -4.69
CA ALA A 30 -31.79 5.53 -5.14
C ALA A 30 -31.10 6.26 -3.98
N ILE A 31 -31.85 6.71 -2.96
CA ILE A 31 -31.30 7.32 -1.74
C ILE A 31 -30.44 6.30 -0.98
N VAL A 32 -30.97 5.09 -0.74
CA VAL A 32 -30.21 4.00 -0.09
C VAL A 32 -28.96 3.64 -0.88
N ALA A 33 -29.04 3.56 -2.21
CA ALA A 33 -27.90 3.28 -3.07
C ALA A 33 -26.81 4.36 -3.02
N ASN A 34 -27.19 5.63 -2.79
CA ASN A 34 -26.23 6.72 -2.60
C ASN A 34 -25.62 6.77 -1.19
N LEU A 35 -26.30 6.20 -0.19
CA LEU A 35 -25.78 6.05 1.17
C LEU A 35 -24.78 4.89 1.29
N ALA A 36 -24.91 3.87 0.44
CA ALA A 36 -23.89 2.83 0.32
C ALA A 36 -22.59 3.45 -0.22
N PRO A 37 -21.42 3.23 0.43
CA PRO A 37 -20.17 3.75 -0.09
C PRO A 37 -19.94 3.15 -1.49
N LYS A 38 -20.06 3.99 -2.53
CA LYS A 38 -19.74 3.61 -3.91
C LYS A 38 -18.30 3.09 -3.90
N LYS A 39 -18.13 1.77 -4.00
CA LYS A 39 -16.82 1.10 -3.98
C LYS A 39 -16.05 1.49 -5.26
N LYS A 40 -15.41 2.67 -5.25
CA LYS A 40 -14.61 3.20 -6.35
C LYS A 40 -13.43 2.27 -6.63
N ALA A 41 -13.27 1.90 -7.90
CA ALA A 41 -12.11 1.15 -8.38
C ALA A 41 -10.83 2.00 -8.27
N LEU A 42 -9.67 1.35 -8.44
CA LEU A 42 -8.37 2.02 -8.48
C LEU A 42 -8.39 3.13 -9.52
N GLY A 43 -8.03 4.35 -9.11
CA GLY A 43 -8.06 5.52 -9.98
C GLY A 43 -7.11 5.37 -11.16
N ARG A 44 -7.51 5.90 -12.32
CA ARG A 44 -6.72 5.86 -13.57
C ARG A 44 -5.26 6.29 -13.38
N ARG A 45 -5.04 7.40 -12.66
CA ARG A 45 -3.70 7.91 -12.33
C ARG A 45 -2.82 6.92 -11.55
N THR A 46 -3.41 6.08 -10.71
CA THR A 46 -2.65 5.07 -9.96
C THR A 46 -2.28 3.90 -10.87
N LYS A 47 -3.14 3.55 -11.83
CA LYS A 47 -2.83 2.53 -12.85
C LYS A 47 -1.68 2.99 -13.75
N GLU A 48 -1.80 4.18 -14.33
CA GLU A 48 -0.77 4.77 -15.21
C GLU A 48 0.60 4.87 -14.52
N ARG A 49 0.63 5.25 -13.24
CA ARG A 49 1.91 5.30 -12.49
C ARG A 49 2.46 3.92 -12.17
N LEU A 50 1.61 2.91 -12.02
CA LEU A 50 2.05 1.54 -11.72
C LEU A 50 2.72 0.91 -12.95
N GLU A 51 2.26 1.26 -14.16
CA GLU A 51 2.84 0.77 -15.42
C GLU A 51 4.34 1.10 -15.53
N ALA A 52 4.79 2.25 -15.02
CA ALA A 52 6.21 2.59 -14.98
C ALA A 52 7.06 1.58 -14.16
N PHE A 53 6.46 0.90 -13.18
CA PHE A 53 7.14 -0.11 -12.36
C PHE A 53 7.03 -1.53 -12.93
N GLU A 54 6.50 -1.68 -14.14
CA GLU A 54 6.68 -2.90 -14.94
C GLU A 54 8.12 -2.98 -15.48
N ASP A 55 8.83 -1.85 -15.62
CA ASP A 55 10.27 -1.84 -15.86
C ASP A 55 11.02 -2.38 -14.63
N GLU A 56 11.65 -3.54 -14.80
CA GLU A 56 12.47 -4.20 -13.78
C GLU A 56 13.57 -3.31 -13.22
N ARG A 57 14.12 -2.36 -14.00
CA ARG A 57 15.15 -1.43 -13.52
C ARG A 57 14.57 -0.47 -12.49
N LEU A 58 13.43 0.16 -12.80
CA LEU A 58 12.75 1.08 -11.88
C LEU A 58 12.24 0.35 -10.63
N LEU A 59 11.71 -0.86 -10.80
CA LEU A 59 11.28 -1.69 -9.69
C LEU A 59 12.44 -2.03 -8.75
N ARG A 60 13.58 -2.49 -9.29
CA ARG A 60 14.78 -2.75 -8.50
C ARG A 60 15.26 -1.51 -7.77
N GLN A 61 15.31 -0.36 -8.45
CA GLN A 61 15.69 0.91 -7.83
C GLN A 61 14.76 1.29 -6.67
N LEU A 62 13.45 1.07 -6.79
CA LEU A 62 12.50 1.32 -5.71
C LEU A 62 12.75 0.39 -4.51
N LEU A 63 12.99 -0.90 -4.76
CA LEU A 63 13.21 -1.90 -3.72
C LEU A 63 14.54 -1.70 -2.98
N THR A 64 15.59 -1.21 -3.66
CA THR A 64 16.88 -0.93 -3.04
C THR A 64 16.99 0.50 -2.50
N LEU A 65 16.04 1.39 -2.81
CA LEU A 65 16.04 2.78 -2.37
C LEU A 65 16.27 2.96 -0.86
N PRO A 66 15.63 2.19 0.06
CA PRO A 66 15.88 2.33 1.49
C PRO A 66 17.34 2.11 1.89
N ILE A 67 18.03 1.18 1.22
CA ILE A 67 19.43 0.85 1.47
C ILE A 67 20.32 2.04 1.11
N HIS A 68 20.10 2.62 -0.07
CA HIS A 68 20.83 3.80 -0.52
C HIS A 68 20.56 5.02 0.37
N LEU A 69 19.30 5.28 0.73
CA LEU A 69 18.93 6.37 1.63
C LEU A 69 19.58 6.24 3.00
N LEU A 70 19.65 5.02 3.55
CA LEU A 70 20.33 4.76 4.82
C LEU A 70 21.85 4.99 4.71
N GLN A 71 22.49 4.56 3.63
CA GLN A 71 23.91 4.81 3.40
C GLN A 71 24.21 6.30 3.32
N GLU A 72 23.41 7.06 2.57
CA GLU A 72 23.53 8.52 2.50
C GLU A 72 23.24 9.20 3.85
N ALA A 73 22.27 8.70 4.62
CA ALA A 73 21.99 9.24 5.95
C ALA A 73 23.20 9.09 6.88
N LYS A 74 23.89 7.93 6.84
CA LYS A 74 25.08 7.68 7.65
C LYS A 74 26.23 8.65 7.33
N SER A 75 26.40 9.04 6.06
CA SER A 75 27.46 9.96 5.62
C SER A 75 27.04 11.44 5.62
N ALA A 76 25.75 11.75 5.78
CA ALA A 76 25.25 13.12 5.78
C ALA A 76 25.82 13.91 6.97
N LYS A 77 26.49 15.04 6.70
CA LYS A 77 27.06 15.93 7.73
C LYS A 77 25.99 16.75 8.46
N GLN A 78 24.98 17.24 7.74
CA GLN A 78 23.94 18.10 8.29
C GLN A 78 22.88 17.27 9.06
N PRO A 79 22.62 17.55 10.34
CA PRO A 79 21.69 16.77 11.16
C PRO A 79 20.27 16.70 10.59
N ARG A 80 19.75 17.81 10.06
CA ARG A 80 18.41 17.85 9.44
C ARG A 80 18.31 16.94 8.23
N LYS A 81 19.32 16.96 7.34
CA LYS A 81 19.38 16.09 6.16
C LYS A 81 19.51 14.62 6.56
N ARG A 82 20.37 14.32 7.52
CA ARG A 82 20.56 12.98 8.10
C ARG A 82 19.23 12.41 8.61
N ALA A 83 18.53 13.17 9.44
CA ALA A 83 17.24 12.76 10.00
C ALA A 83 16.17 12.56 8.91
N MET A 84 16.10 13.46 7.93
CA MET A 84 15.17 13.33 6.80
C MET A 84 15.45 12.05 5.99
N LEU A 85 16.70 11.78 5.62
CA LEU A 85 17.07 10.60 4.85
C LEU A 85 16.83 9.30 5.64
N ALA A 86 17.17 9.28 6.93
CA ALA A 86 16.93 8.12 7.80
C ALA A 86 15.43 7.83 7.94
N GLN A 87 14.61 8.86 8.14
CA GLN A 87 13.15 8.71 8.19
C GLN A 87 12.59 8.25 6.84
N SER A 88 13.08 8.79 5.72
CA SER A 88 12.66 8.33 4.39
C SER A 88 13.04 6.86 4.16
N ALA A 89 14.24 6.45 4.57
CA ALA A 89 14.68 5.06 4.48
C ALA A 89 13.74 4.12 5.26
N ILE A 90 13.45 4.45 6.52
CA ILE A 90 12.49 3.69 7.36
C ILE A 90 11.12 3.63 6.71
N ALA A 91 10.60 4.77 6.23
CA ALA A 91 9.26 4.81 5.63
C ALA A 91 9.17 3.92 4.38
N CYS A 92 10.15 4.00 3.48
CA CYS A 92 10.19 3.18 2.27
C CYS A 92 10.39 1.70 2.60
N GLU A 93 11.29 1.37 3.53
CA GLU A 93 11.55 0.00 4.00
C GLU A 93 10.26 -0.63 4.56
N LEU A 94 9.58 0.07 5.47
CA LEU A 94 8.33 -0.38 6.03
C LEU A 94 7.27 -0.57 4.96
N LEU A 95 7.11 0.38 4.02
CA LEU A 95 6.09 0.27 2.97
C LEU A 95 6.34 -0.87 1.97
N ILE A 96 7.58 -1.37 1.85
CA ILE A 96 7.90 -2.54 1.02
C ILE A 96 7.40 -3.83 1.68
N TYR A 97 7.65 -4.02 2.99
CA TYR A 97 7.28 -5.25 3.71
C TYR A 97 5.87 -5.21 4.32
N ALA A 98 5.47 -4.05 4.81
CA ALA A 98 4.21 -3.75 5.44
C ALA A 98 3.62 -2.50 4.77
N PRO A 99 2.89 -2.65 3.65
CA PRO A 99 2.40 -1.52 2.85
C PRO A 99 1.25 -0.79 3.56
N LEU A 100 1.56 -0.11 4.66
CA LEU A 100 0.65 0.59 5.56
C LEU A 100 -0.08 1.74 4.83
N ARG A 101 -1.22 2.16 5.38
CA ARG A 101 -1.78 3.47 5.01
C ARG A 101 -0.86 4.55 5.56
N VAL A 102 -0.69 5.65 4.82
CA VAL A 102 0.26 6.70 5.21
C VAL A 102 -0.08 7.34 6.55
N GLU A 103 -1.37 7.42 6.88
CA GLU A 103 -1.85 7.86 8.20
C GLU A 103 -1.33 6.93 9.31
N ASN A 104 -1.57 5.62 9.16
CA ASN A 104 -1.12 4.61 10.12
C ASN A 104 0.40 4.53 10.22
N LEU A 105 1.11 4.71 9.10
CA LEU A 105 2.57 4.76 9.08
C LEU A 105 3.07 5.97 9.89
N ALA A 106 2.46 7.14 9.69
CA ALA A 106 2.86 8.37 10.36
C ALA A 106 2.57 8.32 11.86
N SER A 107 1.53 7.60 12.28
CA SER A 107 1.12 7.44 13.68
C SER A 107 1.75 6.23 14.38
N LEU A 108 2.80 5.61 13.82
CA LEU A 108 3.50 4.51 14.51
C LEU A 108 4.25 5.03 15.73
N HIS A 109 3.89 4.49 16.90
CA HIS A 109 4.59 4.66 18.16
C HIS A 109 5.40 3.40 18.47
N ILE A 110 6.66 3.57 18.86
CA ILE A 110 7.62 2.46 19.03
C ILE A 110 7.10 1.47 20.08
N ASP A 111 6.73 1.95 21.27
CA ASP A 111 6.34 1.06 22.37
C ASP A 111 4.93 0.47 22.22
N ARG A 112 4.05 1.11 21.43
CA ARG A 112 2.63 0.70 21.30
C ARG A 112 2.38 -0.15 20.06
N ASN A 113 3.18 0.02 19.02
CA ASN A 113 2.93 -0.58 17.72
C ASN A 113 4.02 -1.55 17.27
N LEU A 114 5.24 -1.49 17.84
CA LEU A 114 6.33 -2.37 17.45
C LEU A 114 6.64 -3.36 18.56
N GLU A 115 6.27 -4.63 18.39
CA GLU A 115 6.88 -5.67 19.21
C GLU A 115 8.11 -6.27 18.56
N ARG A 116 9.03 -6.64 19.44
CA ARG A 116 10.25 -7.33 19.09
C ARG A 116 10.01 -8.80 19.36
N ASP A 117 10.02 -9.61 18.31
CA ASP A 117 9.92 -11.06 18.41
C ASP A 117 11.24 -11.66 17.91
N ARG A 118 12.13 -11.99 18.85
CA ARG A 118 13.48 -12.50 18.60
C ARG A 118 14.24 -11.60 17.60
N GLU A 119 14.31 -12.03 16.34
CA GLU A 119 15.01 -11.33 15.25
C GLU A 119 14.08 -10.48 14.37
N ARG A 120 12.77 -10.68 14.47
CA ARG A 120 11.74 -10.01 13.67
C ARG A 120 11.04 -8.91 14.45
N TRP A 121 10.39 -8.00 13.73
CA TRP A 121 9.45 -7.05 14.33
C TRP A 121 8.03 -7.37 13.89
N LEU A 122 7.10 -7.22 14.84
CA LEU A 122 5.67 -7.30 14.60
C LEU A 122 5.10 -5.88 14.69
N ILE A 123 4.44 -5.41 13.63
CA ILE A 123 3.70 -4.16 13.64
C ILE A 123 2.25 -4.47 13.97
N ARG A 124 1.76 -3.99 15.12
CA ARG A 124 0.35 -4.10 15.51
C ARG A 124 -0.38 -2.78 15.34
N LEU A 125 -1.43 -2.82 14.53
CA LEU A 125 -2.37 -1.73 14.32
C LEU A 125 -3.76 -2.17 14.77
N PRO A 126 -4.24 -1.73 15.95
CA PRO A 126 -5.60 -2.01 16.40
C PRO A 126 -6.66 -1.55 15.39
N GLY A 127 -7.79 -2.25 15.40
CA GLY A 127 -8.98 -2.01 14.58
C GLY A 127 -9.44 -0.56 14.59
N SER A 128 -9.31 0.12 15.74
CA SER A 128 -9.65 1.55 15.92
C SER A 128 -8.81 2.49 15.04
N MET A 129 -7.61 2.07 14.63
CA MET A 129 -6.69 2.86 13.79
C MET A 129 -6.76 2.45 12.31
N VAL A 130 -7.67 1.55 11.93
CA VAL A 130 -7.81 1.11 10.55
C VAL A 130 -9.25 1.25 10.06
N LYS A 131 -9.38 1.67 8.81
CA LYS A 131 -10.68 1.90 8.15
C LYS A 131 -11.64 0.70 8.18
N ASN A 132 -11.13 -0.51 8.40
CA ASN A 132 -11.91 -1.74 8.35
C ASN A 132 -12.34 -2.22 9.75
N GLY A 133 -11.82 -1.64 10.84
CA GLY A 133 -12.15 -2.05 12.21
C GLY A 133 -11.46 -3.34 12.70
N GLU A 134 -10.65 -3.99 11.87
CA GLU A 134 -9.96 -5.25 12.19
C GLU A 134 -8.48 -5.03 12.49
N ASP A 135 -7.97 -5.59 13.57
CA ASP A 135 -6.55 -5.52 13.91
C ASP A 135 -5.67 -5.99 12.74
N GLN A 136 -4.71 -5.16 12.33
CA GLN A 136 -3.72 -5.52 11.32
C GLN A 136 -2.39 -5.85 11.98
N ARG A 137 -1.78 -6.92 11.50
CA ARG A 137 -0.47 -7.41 11.94
C ARG A 137 0.43 -7.57 10.73
N PHE A 138 1.63 -7.02 10.81
CA PHE A 138 2.63 -7.15 9.76
C PHE A 138 3.95 -7.60 10.36
N GLU A 139 4.53 -8.65 9.80
CA GLU A 139 5.86 -9.12 10.17
C GLU A 139 6.92 -8.43 9.30
N ILE A 140 7.99 -7.98 9.95
CA ILE A 140 9.16 -7.42 9.30
C ILE A 140 10.33 -8.40 9.47
N PRO A 141 10.96 -8.84 8.38
CA PRO A 141 12.05 -9.82 8.44
C PRO A 141 13.31 -9.24 9.08
N ALA A 142 14.18 -10.12 9.59
CA ALA A 142 15.35 -9.75 10.38
C ALA A 142 16.32 -8.82 9.62
N GLU A 143 16.49 -9.04 8.32
CA GLU A 143 17.35 -8.23 7.45
C GLU A 143 16.86 -6.78 7.38
N ALA A 144 15.53 -6.59 7.31
CA ALA A 144 14.92 -5.26 7.33
C ALA A 144 14.99 -4.63 8.72
N VAL A 145 14.76 -5.41 9.79
CA VAL A 145 14.89 -4.96 11.18
C VAL A 145 16.28 -4.37 11.46
N GLY A 146 17.35 -5.00 10.96
CA GLY A 146 18.71 -4.48 11.10
C GLY A 146 18.87 -3.07 10.49
N ARG A 147 18.32 -2.85 9.29
CA ARG A 147 18.33 -1.54 8.62
C ARG A 147 17.48 -0.51 9.35
N LEU A 148 16.29 -0.90 9.83
CA LEU A 148 15.41 -0.03 10.60
C LEU A 148 16.08 0.44 11.89
N LYS A 149 16.67 -0.48 12.66
CA LYS A 149 17.43 -0.15 13.88
C LYS A 149 18.58 0.81 13.59
N ALA A 150 19.35 0.55 12.52
CA ALA A 150 20.46 1.40 12.13
C ALA A 150 19.99 2.82 11.74
N ALA A 151 18.88 2.94 11.02
CA ALA A 151 18.31 4.22 10.63
C ALA A 151 17.74 5.00 11.83
N MET A 152 17.08 4.33 12.77
CA MET A 152 16.54 4.96 13.98
C MET A 152 17.63 5.62 14.83
N ARG A 153 18.84 5.07 14.87
CA ARG A 153 19.98 5.69 15.59
C ARG A 153 20.45 7.03 15.00
N LEU A 154 19.98 7.42 13.81
CA LEU A 154 20.45 8.61 13.10
C LEU A 154 19.60 9.86 13.37
N TYR A 155 18.54 9.74 14.16
CA TYR A 155 17.68 10.86 14.59
C TYR A 155 17.03 10.55 15.93
N THR A 156 16.52 11.57 16.60
CA THR A 156 15.78 11.40 17.87
C THR A 156 14.32 11.06 17.58
N GLN A 157 13.78 10.02 18.22
CA GLN A 157 12.36 9.68 18.19
C GLN A 157 11.66 10.30 19.42
N SER A 158 11.34 11.60 19.32
CA SER A 158 10.67 12.33 20.41
C SER A 158 9.35 11.67 20.80
N ASP A 159 9.13 11.53 22.11
CA ASP A 159 7.92 10.97 22.70
C ASP A 159 7.51 9.60 22.14
N GLY A 160 8.51 8.79 21.75
CA GLY A 160 8.30 7.42 21.26
C GLY A 160 7.73 7.32 19.84
N TRP A 161 7.50 8.44 19.14
CA TRP A 161 7.01 8.44 17.77
C TRP A 161 8.12 8.04 16.78
N LEU A 162 7.84 7.02 15.95
CA LEU A 162 8.79 6.59 14.93
C LEU A 162 9.09 7.71 13.93
N PHE A 163 8.08 8.51 13.60
CA PHE A 163 8.21 9.73 12.81
C PHE A 163 7.78 10.94 13.65
N PRO A 164 8.71 11.62 14.34
CA PRO A 164 8.35 12.74 15.20
C PRO A 164 7.96 13.98 14.38
N GLY A 165 6.96 14.69 14.87
CA GLY A 165 6.56 16.03 14.46
C GLY A 165 7.40 17.11 15.12
N ARG A 166 7.01 18.38 14.94
CA ARG A 166 7.74 19.53 15.50
C ARG A 166 7.38 19.84 16.97
N SER A 167 6.28 19.30 17.47
CA SER A 167 5.65 19.72 18.74
C SER A 167 5.43 18.55 19.71
N GLY A 168 6.28 17.51 19.66
CA GLY A 168 6.12 16.30 20.51
C GLY A 168 5.09 15.29 20.00
N ASP A 169 4.24 15.69 19.04
CA ASP A 169 3.31 14.78 18.38
C ASP A 169 3.95 13.96 17.25
N ALA A 170 3.21 12.97 16.75
CA ALA A 170 3.52 12.30 15.49
C ALA A 170 3.60 13.29 14.31
N LYS A 171 4.44 12.99 13.34
CA LYS A 171 4.52 13.73 12.08
C LYS A 171 3.16 13.66 11.36
N ARG A 172 2.72 14.79 10.80
CA ARG A 172 1.49 14.82 9.98
C ARG A 172 1.63 13.88 8.78
N SER A 173 0.59 13.08 8.53
CA SER A 173 0.54 12.11 7.43
C SER A 173 0.82 12.74 6.06
N GLY A 174 0.29 13.94 5.80
CA GLY A 174 0.56 14.70 4.57
C GLY A 174 2.04 15.08 4.41
N SER A 175 2.72 15.45 5.50
CA SER A 175 4.15 15.76 5.47
C SER A 175 5.00 14.53 5.20
N LEU A 176 4.68 13.39 5.83
CA LEU A 176 5.37 12.13 5.56
C LEU A 176 5.11 11.65 4.12
N SER A 177 3.87 11.72 3.65
CA SER A 177 3.53 11.38 2.27
C SER A 177 4.26 12.26 1.26
N GLY A 178 4.39 13.57 1.53
CA GLY A 178 5.13 14.51 0.71
C GLY A 178 6.62 14.20 0.68
N GLN A 179 7.20 13.87 1.84
CA GLN A 179 8.60 13.45 1.96
C GLN A 179 8.89 12.18 1.15
N ILE A 180 8.04 11.15 1.26
CA ILE A 180 8.16 9.91 0.48
C ILE A 180 8.01 10.20 -1.02
N LYS A 181 6.99 10.97 -1.39
CA LYS A 181 6.78 11.34 -2.79
C LYS A 181 8.03 12.01 -3.37
N HIS A 182 8.51 13.06 -2.71
CA HIS A 182 9.61 13.87 -3.22
C HIS A 182 10.89 13.07 -3.35
N ILE A 183 11.25 12.27 -2.33
CA ILE A 183 12.49 11.49 -2.38
C ILE A 183 12.45 10.41 -3.46
N VAL A 184 11.31 9.75 -3.66
CA VAL A 184 11.16 8.73 -4.71
C VAL A 184 11.19 9.38 -6.09
N GLU A 185 10.46 10.47 -6.31
CA GLU A 185 10.47 11.21 -7.58
C GLU A 185 11.88 11.72 -7.92
N GLN A 186 12.61 12.26 -6.94
CA GLN A 186 13.98 12.74 -7.13
C GLN A 186 14.97 11.62 -7.48
N ARG A 187 14.73 10.39 -7.00
CA ARG A 187 15.67 9.28 -7.16
C ARG A 187 15.38 8.42 -8.38
N LEU A 188 14.10 8.28 -8.74
CA LEU A 188 13.66 7.40 -9.83
C LEU A 188 13.19 8.18 -11.07
N GLY A 189 12.98 9.50 -10.98
CA GLY A 189 12.57 10.32 -12.12
C GLY A 189 11.13 10.09 -12.60
N VAL A 190 10.31 9.36 -11.84
CA VAL A 190 8.92 9.04 -12.21
C VAL A 190 7.92 9.58 -11.18
N PRO A 191 6.73 10.06 -11.60
CA PRO A 191 5.71 10.57 -10.68
C PRO A 191 5.28 9.53 -9.64
N PHE A 192 5.24 9.92 -8.36
CA PHE A 192 5.01 8.99 -7.26
C PHE A 192 3.98 9.49 -6.24
N HIS A 193 3.43 8.55 -5.47
CA HIS A 193 2.65 8.84 -4.26
C HIS A 193 2.74 7.65 -3.31
N ALA A 194 2.71 7.89 -1.99
CA ALA A 194 2.97 6.85 -0.99
C ALA A 194 2.02 5.63 -1.11
N HIS A 195 0.75 5.83 -1.49
CA HIS A 195 -0.18 4.72 -1.71
C HIS A 195 0.17 3.81 -2.89
N LEU A 196 1.07 4.22 -3.79
CA LEU A 196 1.53 3.37 -4.89
C LEU A 196 2.27 2.12 -4.38
N TYR A 197 2.97 2.20 -3.24
CA TYR A 197 3.59 1.02 -2.60
C TYR A 197 2.60 -0.12 -2.37
N ARG A 198 1.34 0.20 -2.01
CA ARG A 198 0.30 -0.82 -1.84
C ARG A 198 -0.04 -1.53 -3.13
N SER A 199 -0.09 -0.79 -4.24
CA SER A 199 -0.36 -1.35 -5.56
C SER A 199 0.84 -2.15 -6.09
N ILE A 200 2.06 -1.66 -5.86
CA ILE A 200 3.31 -2.36 -6.20
C ILE A 200 3.42 -3.68 -5.42
N ALA A 201 3.08 -3.69 -4.13
CA ALA A 201 3.08 -4.92 -3.33
C ALA A 201 2.14 -5.99 -3.91
N VAL A 202 0.93 -5.60 -4.33
CA VAL A 202 0.00 -6.55 -4.98
C VAL A 202 0.52 -6.97 -6.36
N TYR A 203 1.03 -6.03 -7.16
CA TYR A 203 1.62 -6.33 -8.46
C TYR A 203 2.73 -7.37 -8.36
N LEU A 204 3.68 -7.20 -7.43
CA LEU A 204 4.76 -8.16 -7.20
C LEU A 204 4.25 -9.57 -6.88
N GLN A 205 3.21 -9.68 -6.06
CA GLN A 205 2.64 -10.98 -5.72
C GLN A 205 1.90 -11.62 -6.90
N VAL A 206 1.12 -10.85 -7.66
CA VAL A 206 0.43 -11.31 -8.87
C VAL A 206 1.44 -11.75 -9.92
N ARG A 207 2.50 -10.97 -10.15
CA ARG A 207 3.56 -11.32 -11.09
C ARG A 207 4.27 -12.63 -10.73
N ALA A 208 4.60 -12.82 -9.46
CA ALA A 208 5.34 -13.99 -9.01
C ALA A 208 4.48 -15.26 -8.83
N ASN A 209 3.16 -15.13 -8.67
CA ASN A 209 2.29 -16.25 -8.25
C ASN A 209 0.95 -16.32 -9.02
N ASN A 210 0.82 -15.57 -10.12
CA ASN A 210 -0.39 -15.46 -10.95
C ASN A 210 -1.65 -15.28 -10.08
N ALA A 211 -2.68 -16.12 -10.29
CA ALA A 211 -3.95 -16.05 -9.57
C ALA A 211 -3.81 -16.15 -8.04
N GLN A 212 -2.83 -16.91 -7.51
CA GLN A 212 -2.57 -16.98 -6.06
C GLN A 212 -2.02 -15.67 -5.50
N GLY A 213 -1.41 -14.83 -6.35
CA GLY A 213 -0.87 -13.55 -5.98
C GLY A 213 -1.90 -12.57 -5.43
N PHE A 214 -3.17 -12.69 -5.83
CA PHE A 214 -4.24 -11.84 -5.28
C PHE A 214 -4.48 -12.08 -3.78
N GLU A 215 -4.47 -13.34 -3.33
CA GLU A 215 -4.66 -13.68 -1.91
C GLU A 215 -3.44 -13.31 -1.08
N ARG A 216 -2.23 -13.48 -1.62
CA ARG A 216 -1.00 -13.01 -0.99
C ARG A 216 -0.98 -11.49 -0.85
N GLY A 217 -1.32 -10.77 -1.93
CA GLY A 217 -1.49 -9.32 -1.93
C GLY A 217 -2.57 -8.86 -0.95
N ARG A 218 -3.71 -9.56 -0.86
CA ARG A 218 -4.78 -9.29 0.11
C ARG A 218 -4.27 -9.35 1.54
N THR A 219 -3.51 -10.39 1.85
CA THR A 219 -2.91 -10.62 3.17
C THR A 219 -1.90 -9.51 3.49
N LEU A 220 -0.97 -9.20 2.56
CA LEU A 220 -0.01 -8.10 2.70
C LEU A 220 -0.65 -6.72 2.85
N LEU A 221 -1.86 -6.52 2.32
CA LEU A 221 -2.61 -5.28 2.48
C LEU A 221 -3.42 -5.19 3.79
N GLY A 222 -3.31 -6.20 4.66
CA GLY A 222 -4.01 -6.32 5.93
C GLY A 222 -5.44 -6.81 5.77
N ASN A 223 -5.60 -7.96 5.11
CA ASN A 223 -6.87 -8.70 4.95
C ASN A 223 -8.03 -7.89 4.36
N ARG A 224 -7.76 -7.09 3.33
CA ARG A 224 -8.81 -6.32 2.63
C ARG A 224 -9.85 -7.25 1.97
N ASP A 225 -11.08 -6.78 1.79
CA ASP A 225 -12.13 -7.45 0.99
C ASP A 225 -11.59 -7.99 -0.35
N ALA A 226 -11.70 -9.30 -0.59
CA ALA A 226 -11.16 -9.99 -1.76
C ALA A 226 -11.74 -9.42 -3.07
N ASN A 227 -13.03 -9.06 -3.07
CA ASN A 227 -13.68 -8.41 -4.20
C ASN A 227 -13.04 -7.06 -4.53
N THR A 228 -12.59 -6.33 -3.51
CA THR A 228 -11.91 -5.04 -3.70
C THR A 228 -10.52 -5.22 -4.29
N ILE A 229 -9.79 -6.27 -3.90
CA ILE A 229 -8.48 -6.58 -4.51
C ILE A 229 -8.65 -6.95 -5.98
N ARG A 230 -9.52 -7.92 -6.29
CA ARG A 230 -9.76 -8.34 -7.68
C ARG A 230 -10.22 -7.18 -8.55
N ARG A 231 -11.19 -6.38 -8.10
CA ARG A 231 -11.66 -5.19 -8.84
C ARG A 231 -10.55 -4.18 -9.14
N ASN A 232 -9.62 -3.99 -8.22
CA ASN A 232 -8.58 -2.98 -8.36
C ASN A 232 -7.38 -3.48 -9.15
N TYR A 233 -7.11 -4.78 -9.17
CA TYR A 233 -5.84 -5.33 -9.62
C TYR A 233 -5.97 -6.45 -10.67
N SER A 234 -7.18 -6.86 -11.08
CA SER A 234 -7.36 -7.90 -12.11
C SER A 234 -6.61 -7.58 -13.41
N TYR A 235 -6.61 -6.31 -13.80
CA TYR A 235 -5.90 -5.84 -15.00
C TYR A 235 -4.39 -6.14 -14.98
N LEU A 236 -3.78 -6.32 -13.80
CA LEU A 236 -2.37 -6.69 -13.69
C LEU A 236 -2.14 -8.16 -14.06
N ALA A 237 -3.08 -9.05 -13.71
CA ALA A 237 -3.01 -10.44 -14.14
C ALA A 237 -3.19 -10.53 -15.66
N ASP A 238 -4.14 -9.78 -16.23
CA ASP A 238 -4.34 -9.75 -17.68
C ASP A 238 -3.06 -9.31 -18.41
N ARG A 239 -2.40 -8.25 -17.93
CA ARG A 239 -1.13 -7.75 -18.50
C ARG A 239 0.01 -8.75 -18.35
N GLU A 240 0.15 -9.36 -17.18
CA GLU A 240 1.21 -10.34 -16.95
C GLU A 240 1.01 -11.62 -17.78
N HIS A 241 -0.21 -12.12 -17.90
CA HIS A 241 -0.53 -13.25 -18.77
C HIS A 241 -0.22 -12.92 -20.24
N LEU A 242 -0.56 -11.71 -20.70
CA LEU A 242 -0.21 -11.26 -22.05
C LEU A 242 1.30 -11.23 -22.27
N ARG A 243 2.07 -10.72 -21.29
CA ARG A 243 3.54 -10.67 -21.33
C ARG A 243 4.13 -12.08 -21.45
N GLN A 244 3.71 -13.00 -20.57
CA GLN A 244 4.17 -14.39 -20.57
C GLN A 244 3.85 -15.09 -21.91
N ALA A 245 2.62 -14.95 -22.41
CA ALA A 245 2.22 -15.52 -23.69
C ALA A 245 3.07 -14.98 -24.87
N GLN A 246 3.39 -13.68 -24.87
CA GLN A 246 4.25 -13.08 -25.90
C GLN A 246 5.71 -13.54 -25.83
N GLU A 247 6.24 -13.75 -24.62
CA GLU A 247 7.58 -14.32 -24.41
C GLU A 247 7.66 -15.76 -24.92
N GLU A 248 6.67 -16.60 -24.59
CA GLU A 248 6.58 -17.97 -25.09
C GLU A 248 6.55 -18.02 -26.62
N ILE A 249 5.74 -17.15 -27.26
CA ILE A 249 5.70 -17.05 -28.73
C ILE A 249 7.07 -16.66 -29.29
N THR A 250 7.74 -15.70 -28.66
CA THR A 250 9.05 -15.20 -29.10
C THR A 250 10.12 -16.29 -28.97
N GLU A 251 10.14 -17.03 -27.87
CA GLU A 251 11.04 -18.16 -27.67
C GLU A 251 10.83 -19.26 -28.71
N GLN A 252 9.57 -19.58 -29.03
CA GLN A 252 9.24 -20.54 -30.09
C GLN A 252 9.72 -20.06 -31.46
N GLN A 253 9.51 -18.79 -31.80
CA GLN A 253 10.00 -18.20 -33.05
C GLN A 253 11.53 -18.29 -33.15
N LEU A 254 12.26 -17.89 -32.10
CA LEU A 254 13.72 -17.95 -32.06
C LEU A 254 14.25 -19.38 -32.15
N SER A 255 13.61 -20.33 -31.46
CA SER A 255 13.94 -21.75 -31.53
C SER A 255 13.76 -22.31 -32.95
N ALA A 256 12.66 -21.97 -33.62
CA ALA A 256 12.40 -22.37 -35.00
C ALA A 256 13.43 -21.79 -35.99
N MET A 257 13.87 -20.55 -35.79
CA MET A 257 14.94 -19.93 -36.60
C MET A 257 16.30 -20.62 -36.40
N ARG A 258 16.63 -21.04 -35.17
CA ARG A 258 17.88 -21.75 -34.86
C ARG A 258 17.93 -23.14 -35.49
N LYS A 259 16.81 -23.86 -35.53
CA LYS A 259 16.73 -25.21 -36.13
C LYS A 259 16.81 -25.22 -37.67
N ARG A 260 16.65 -24.07 -38.33
CA ARG A 260 16.75 -23.91 -39.79
C ARG A 260 18.17 -23.53 -40.27
N ARG A 261 19.10 -23.28 -39.35
CA ARG A 261 20.54 -23.10 -39.63
C ARG A 261 21.29 -24.39 -39.36
#